data_AF-A0A349D5Y6-F1
#
_entry.id   AF-A0A349D5Y6-F1
#
_cell.length_a   1.000
_cell.length_b   1.000
_cell.length_c   1.000
_cell.angle_alpha   90.00
_cell.angle_beta   90.00
_cell.angle_gamma   90.00
#
_symmetry.space_group_name_H-M   'P 1'
#
loop_
_entity.id
_entity.type
_entity.pdbx_description
1 polymer ?
#
loop_
_entity_poly.entity_id
_entity_poly.type
_entity_poly.pdbx_seq_one_letter_code
_entity_poly.pdbx_strand_id
1 'polypeptide(L)' 'MKSLSPFTVSISINMEPIYAILLALVFFGDDEYMSMGFYAGAFLILLTVMANGILKSPRGKRILNRIRSGNQ' A
#
# COMPACT_ATOMS: atom_id res chain seq x y z
N MET A 1 4.61 -20.20 -19.31
CA MET A 1 4.86 -19.10 -18.35
C MET A 1 3.53 -18.70 -17.75
N LYS A 2 3.32 -18.84 -16.43
CA LYS A 2 2.07 -18.42 -15.79
C LYS A 2 2.04 -16.89 -15.80
N SER A 3 1.14 -16.28 -16.58
CA SER A 3 0.96 -14.84 -16.58
C SER A 3 0.28 -14.44 -15.27
N LEU A 4 1.01 -13.71 -14.42
CA LEU A 4 0.39 -13.00 -13.33
C LEU A 4 -0.54 -11.95 -13.93
N SER A 5 -1.77 -11.88 -13.43
CA SER A 5 -2.69 -10.85 -13.90
C SER A 5 -2.09 -9.47 -13.60
N PRO A 6 -2.33 -8.44 -14.44
CA PRO A 6 -1.88 -7.08 -14.19
C PRO A 6 -2.27 -6.56 -12.79
N PHE A 7 -3.37 -7.07 -12.23
CA PHE A 7 -3.84 -6.77 -10.89
C PHE A 7 -2.92 -7.35 -9.80
N THR A 8 -2.51 -8.62 -9.93
CA THR A 8 -1.59 -9.27 -9.00
C THR A 8 -0.25 -8.55 -8.98
N VAL A 9 0.26 -8.17 -10.15
CA VAL A 9 1.50 -7.40 -10.27
C VAL A 9 1.38 -6.05 -9.57
N SER A 10 0.26 -5.34 -9.77
CA SER A 10 0.03 -4.04 -9.12
C SER A 10 -0.08 -4.14 -7.59
N ILE A 11 -0.76 -5.17 -7.06
CA ILE A 11 -0.81 -5.41 -5.61
C ILE A 11 0.58 -5.72 -5.06
N SER A 12 1.35 -6.59 -5.72
CA SER A 12 2.69 -6.95 -5.26
C SER A 12 3.63 -5.76 -5.21
N ILE A 13 3.60 -4.87 -6.21
CA ILE A 13 4.41 -3.64 -6.23
C ILE A 13 4.00 -2.69 -5.10
N ASN A 14 2.69 -2.52 -4.85
CA ASN A 14 2.24 -1.65 -3.75
C ASN A 14 2.59 -2.21 -2.34
N MET A 15 2.89 -3.50 -2.23
CA MET A 15 3.27 -4.15 -0.97
C MET A 15 4.78 -4.12 -0.70
N GLU A 16 5.60 -3.79 -1.71
CA GLU A 16 7.06 -3.65 -1.59
C GLU A 16 7.49 -2.75 -0.41
N PRO A 17 6.88 -1.57 -0.19
CA PRO A 17 7.24 -0.70 0.94
C PRO A 17 6.90 -1.32 2.30
N ILE A 18 5.79 -2.07 2.37
CA ILE A 18 5.33 -2.70 3.61
C ILE A 18 6.28 -3.82 4.01
N TYR A 19 6.68 -4.68 3.07
CA TYR A 19 7.62 -5.76 3.35
C TYR A 19 9.01 -5.24 3.72
N ALA A 20 9.48 -4.14 3.13
CA ALA A 20 10.73 -3.50 3.51
C ALA A 20 10.72 -3.02 4.97
N ILE A 21 9.61 -2.43 5.44
CA ILE A 21 9.45 -2.01 6.84
C ILE A 21 9.42 -3.23 7.77
N LEU A 22 8.67 -4.27 7.42
CA LEU A 22 8.60 -5.50 8.22
C LEU A 22 9.97 -6.17 8.35
N LEU A 23 10.72 -6.24 7.25
CA LEU A 23 12.09 -6.76 7.25
C LEU A 23 12.98 -5.90 8.17
N ALA A 24 12.92 -4.58 8.05
CA ALA A 24 13.69 -3.68 8.91
C ALA A 24 13.39 -3.89 10.41
N LEU A 25 12.12 -4.09 10.78
CA LEU A 25 11.75 -4.38 12.17
C LEU A 25 12.29 -5.74 12.66
N VAL A 26 12.32 -6.77 11.81
CA VAL A 26 12.84 -8.11 12.17
C VAL A 26 14.36 -8.09 12.36
N PHE A 27 15.10 -7.30 11.58
CA PHE A 27 16.57 -7.28 11.63
C PHE A 27 17.16 -6.18 12.54
N PHE A 28 16.45 -5.07 12.75
CA PHE A 28 16.96 -3.90 13.49
C PHE A 28 16.13 -3.56 14.75
N GLY A 29 15.12 -4.36 15.10
CA GLY A 29 14.16 -4.04 16.15
C GLY A 29 14.65 -4.21 17.60
N ASP A 30 15.76 -4.91 17.83
CA ASP A 30 16.08 -5.42 19.18
C ASP A 30 16.96 -4.49 20.04
N ASP A 31 17.83 -3.61 19.50
CA ASP A 31 18.84 -2.96 20.37
C ASP A 31 19.28 -1.52 20.06
N GLU A 32 18.81 -0.86 19.00
CA GLU A 32 19.20 0.53 18.74
C GLU A 32 17.97 1.44 18.69
N TYR A 33 17.93 2.44 19.58
CA TYR A 33 17.14 3.65 19.36
C TYR A 33 17.53 4.18 17.99
N MET A 34 16.67 3.94 17.00
CA MET A 34 16.95 4.31 15.63
C MET A 34 17.17 5.83 15.57
N SER A 35 18.04 6.29 14.66
CA SER A 35 18.29 7.72 14.54
C SER A 35 16.98 8.49 14.31
N MET A 36 16.92 9.76 14.74
CA MET A 36 15.73 10.60 14.54
C MET A 36 15.29 10.66 13.05
N GLY A 37 16.24 10.53 12.12
CA GLY A 37 15.96 10.43 10.68
C GLY A 37 15.21 9.17 10.27
N PHE A 38 15.46 8.03 10.92
CA PHE A 38 14.74 6.78 10.66
C PHE A 38 13.27 6.90 11.05
N TYR A 39 12.97 7.45 12.24
CA TYR A 39 11.60 7.66 12.68
C TYR A 39 10.84 8.63 11.76
N ALA A 40 11.49 9.70 11.30
CA ALA A 40 10.91 10.62 10.32
C ALA A 40 10.62 9.91 8.97
N GLY A 41 11.54 9.07 8.50
CA GLY A 41 11.36 8.26 7.29
C GLY A 41 10.21 7.25 7.42
N ALA A 42 10.14 6.53 8.53
CA ALA A 42 9.06 5.58 8.82
C ALA A 42 7.69 6.27 8.86
N PHE A 43 7.62 7.46 9.48
CA PHE A 43 6.41 8.27 9.51
C PHE A 43 5.97 8.74 8.12
N LEU A 44 6.91 9.13 7.26
CA LEU A 44 6.64 9.54 5.88
C LEU A 44 6.08 8.40 5.02
N ILE A 45 6.64 7.20 5.14
CA ILE A 45 6.16 6.01 4.42
C ILE A 45 4.75 5.64 4.91
N LEU A 46 4.53 5.62 6.23
CA LEU A 46 3.21 5.35 6.82
C LEU A 46 2.15 6.33 6.29
N LEU A 47 2.46 7.63 6.30
CA LEU A 47 1.57 8.66 5.75
C LEU A 47 1.25 8.43 4.28
N THR A 48 2.26 8.08 3.47
CA THR A 48 2.10 7.84 2.03
C THR A 48 1.18 6.65 1.76
N VAL A 49 1.35 5.55 2.50
CA VAL A 49 0.51 4.35 2.39
C VAL A 49 -0.92 4.64 2.85
N MET A 50 -1.10 5.35 3.97
CA MET A 50 -2.42 5.75 4.46
C MET A 50 -3.13 6.68 3.47
N ALA A 51 -2.43 7.67 2.92
CA ALA A 51 -2.96 8.56 1.90
C ALA A 51 -3.37 7.77 0.65
N ASN A 52 -2.54 6.83 0.18
CA ASN A 52 -2.88 5.97 -0.95
C ASN A 52 -4.16 5.15 -0.68
N GLY A 53 -4.27 4.53 0.51
CA GLY A 53 -5.44 3.75 0.91
C GLY A 53 -6.72 4.57 1.03
N ILE A 54 -6.63 5.80 1.57
CA ILE A 54 -7.77 6.72 1.72
C ILE A 54 -8.21 7.26 0.36
N LEU A 55 -7.29 7.79 -0.45
CA LEU A 55 -7.60 8.36 -1.75
C LEU A 55 -8.13 7.32 -2.74
N LYS A 56 -7.65 6.07 -2.65
CA LYS A 56 -8.07 4.98 -3.54
C LYS A 56 -9.23 4.17 -2.99
N SER A 57 -9.79 4.55 -1.83
CA SER A 57 -10.92 3.87 -1.20
C SER A 57 -12.15 3.84 -2.15
N PRO A 58 -12.57 2.67 -2.64
CA PRO A 58 -13.57 2.55 -3.70
C PRO A 58 -15.02 2.74 -3.23
N ARG A 59 -15.27 3.36 -2.07
CA ARG A 59 -16.61 3.48 -1.47
C ARG A 59 -17.62 4.20 -2.38
N GLY A 60 -17.18 5.03 -3.33
CA GLY A 60 -18.06 5.72 -4.30
C GLY A 60 -18.27 5.04 -5.66
N LYS A 61 -17.48 4.02 -6.04
CA LYS A 61 -17.51 3.50 -7.43
C LYS A 61 -18.61 2.45 -7.70
N ARG A 62 -19.30 1.95 -6.66
CA ARG A 62 -20.34 0.92 -6.83
C ARG A 62 -21.68 1.47 -7.33
N ILE A 63 -21.96 2.76 -7.12
CA ILE A 63 -23.23 3.39 -7.55
C ILE A 63 -23.18 3.75 -9.04
N LEU A 64 -22.04 4.24 -9.53
CA LEU A 64 -21.89 4.68 -10.93
C LEU A 64 -21.91 3.50 -11.93
N ASN A 65 -21.41 2.32 -11.52
CA ASN A 65 -21.44 1.13 -12.39
C ASN A 65 -22.83 0.49 -12.54
N ARG A 66 -23.78 0.76 -11.62
CA ARG A 66 -25.17 0.28 -11.77
C ARG A 66 -25.96 1.10 -12.80
N ILE A 67 -25.73 2.41 -12.87
CA ILE A 67 -26.43 3.30 -13.83
C ILE A 67 -26.01 2.99 -15.28
N ARG A 68 -24.75 2.61 -15.48
CA ARG A 68 -24.20 2.31 -16.83
C ARG A 68 -24.62 0.94 -17.39
N SER A 69 -25.16 0.05 -16.55
CA SER A 69 -25.57 -1.32 -16.93
C SER A 69 -27.07 -1.43 -17.26
N GLY A 70 -27.88 -0.44 -16.92
CA GLY A 70 -29.32 -0.43 -17.22
C GLY A 70 -29.68 0.21 -18.57
N ASN A 71 -28.69 0.53 -19.40
CA ASN A 71 -28.86 1.21 -20.69
C ASN A 71 -28.26 0.40 -21.85
N GLN A 72 -28.20 -0.92 -21.68
CA GLN A 72 -27.89 -1.92 -22.71
C GLN A 72 -29.05 -2.90 -22.74
#